data_AF-A0A939FGV5-F1
#
_entry.id   AF-A0A939FGV5-F1
#
_cell.length_a   1.000
_cell.length_b   1.000
_cell.length_c   1.000
_cell.angle_alpha   90.00
_cell.angle_beta   90.00
_cell.angle_gamma   90.00
#
_symmetry.space_group_name_H-M   'P 1'
#
loop_
_entity.id
_entity.type
_entity.pdbx_description
1 polymer ?
#
loop_
_entity_poly.entity_id
_entity_poly.type
_entity_poly.pdbx_seq_one_letter_code
_entity_poly.pdbx_strand_id
1 'polypeptide(L)' 'EVAARLDVEVYGEITQHDVKVLELSALKGVFEDVVDETVSYVNAPLFAQERGVEVRLTTSSESPDHRNVVTVRGTLSSG' A
#
# COMPACT_ATOMS: atom_id res chain seq x y z
N GLU A 1 0.23 12.09 -11.58
CA GLU A 1 -0.84 12.33 -10.60
C GLU A 1 -0.76 11.25 -9.54
N VAL A 2 -0.92 11.59 -8.27
CA VAL A 2 -0.86 10.63 -7.15
C VAL A 2 -2.26 10.09 -6.90
N ALA A 3 -2.39 8.80 -6.59
CA ALA A 3 -3.67 8.21 -6.18
C ALA A 3 -4.22 8.93 -4.93
N ALA A 4 -5.51 9.25 -4.91
CA ALA A 4 -6.19 9.80 -3.74
C ALA A 4 -6.31 8.76 -2.61
N ARG A 5 -6.33 7.48 -2.98
CA ARG A 5 -6.44 6.36 -2.04
C ARG A 5 -5.61 5.17 -2.50
N LEU A 6 -4.95 4.51 -1.56
CA LEU A 6 -4.18 3.29 -1.75
C LEU A 6 -4.73 2.19 -0.84
N ASP A 7 -5.37 1.17 -1.43
CA ASP A 7 -5.79 -0.05 -0.74
C ASP A 7 -4.75 -1.14 -0.95
N VAL A 8 -4.26 -1.72 0.16
CA VAL A 8 -3.38 -2.88 0.19
C VAL A 8 -4.17 -4.03 0.81
N GLU A 9 -4.53 -5.01 -0.01
CA GLU A 9 -5.30 -6.17 0.42
C GLU A 9 -4.37 -7.39 0.45
N VAL A 10 -4.27 -8.06 1.59
CA VAL A 10 -3.37 -9.20 1.80
C VAL A 10 -4.19 -10.43 2.20
N TYR A 11 -4.07 -11.49 1.41
CA TYR A 11 -4.83 -12.72 1.56
C TYR A 11 -3.91 -13.92 1.73
N GLY A 12 -4.36 -14.91 2.50
CA GLY A 12 -3.73 -16.23 2.64
C GLY A 12 -2.95 -16.41 3.93
N GLU A 13 -2.12 -17.46 4.00
CA GLU A 13 -1.40 -17.83 5.23
C GLU A 13 -0.41 -16.76 5.72
N ILE A 14 0.06 -15.88 4.82
CA ILE A 14 0.98 -14.78 5.14
C ILE A 14 0.39 -13.79 6.14
N THR A 15 -0.94 -13.70 6.25
CA THR A 15 -1.59 -12.83 7.24
C THR A 15 -1.41 -13.31 8.68
N GLN A 16 -0.82 -14.49 8.89
CA GLN A 16 -0.37 -14.95 10.22
C GLN A 16 0.89 -14.23 10.71
N HIS A 17 1.55 -13.47 9.83
CA HIS A 17 2.71 -12.65 10.15
C HIS A 17 2.36 -11.15 10.20
N ASP A 18 3.31 -10.33 10.65
CA ASP A 18 3.15 -8.88 10.58
C ASP A 18 3.31 -8.40 9.12
N VAL A 19 2.18 -8.11 8.50
CA VAL A 19 2.10 -7.67 7.10
C VAL A 19 2.14 -6.16 6.93
N LYS A 20 2.35 -5.36 7.99
CA LYS A 20 2.47 -3.90 7.90
C LYS A 20 3.58 -3.44 6.98
N VAL A 21 4.65 -4.23 6.85
CA VAL A 21 5.74 -3.95 5.92
C VAL A 21 5.29 -3.92 4.46
N LEU A 22 4.22 -4.65 4.10
CA LEU A 22 3.66 -4.65 2.75
C LEU A 22 2.97 -3.32 2.43
N GLU A 23 2.28 -2.73 3.42
CA GLU A 23 1.72 -1.38 3.30
C GLU A 23 2.83 -0.34 3.06
N LEU A 24 3.89 -0.38 3.88
CA LEU A 24 5.04 0.52 3.71
C LEU A 24 5.74 0.33 2.36
N SER A 25 5.84 -0.91 1.88
CA SER A 25 6.44 -1.23 0.57
C SER A 25 5.60 -0.68 -0.58
N ALA A 26 4.27 -0.80 -0.48
CA ALA A 26 3.36 -0.21 -1.46
C ALA A 26 3.48 1.32 -1.49
N LEU A 27 3.51 1.96 -0.31
CA LEU A 27 3.71 3.41 -0.22
C LEU A 27 5.05 3.84 -0.81
N LYS A 28 6.15 3.19 -0.42
CA LYS A 28 7.47 3.50 -0.97
C LYS A 28 7.43 3.45 -2.50
N GLY A 29 6.95 2.35 -3.08
CA GLY A 29 6.91 2.16 -4.53
C GLY A 29 6.03 3.19 -5.24
N VAL A 30 4.88 3.55 -4.68
CA VAL A 30 3.99 4.56 -5.28
C VAL A 30 4.64 5.95 -5.30
N PHE A 31 5.42 6.31 -4.28
CA PHE A 31 6.04 7.63 -4.21
C PHE A 31 7.42 7.71 -4.87
N GLU A 32 8.10 6.58 -5.12
CA GLU A 32 9.48 6.53 -5.62
C GLU A 32 9.69 7.34 -6.92
N ASP A 33 8.70 7.36 -7.80
CA ASP A 33 8.74 8.09 -9.08
C ASP A 33 7.94 9.41 -9.07
N VAL A 34 7.36 9.80 -7.93
CA VAL A 34 6.41 10.92 -7.86
C VAL A 34 6.88 12.07 -6.97
N VAL A 35 7.99 11.88 -6.25
CA VAL A 35 8.59 12.91 -5.42
C VAL A 35 10.07 13.07 -5.79
N ASP A 36 10.59 14.30 -5.67
CA ASP A 36 12.00 14.60 -5.97
C ASP A 36 12.95 14.13 -4.84
N GLU A 37 12.40 13.90 -3.65
CA GLU A 37 13.14 13.47 -2.46
C GLU A 37 13.28 11.95 -2.39
N THR A 38 14.38 11.44 -1.82
CA THR A 38 14.53 9.99 -1.64
C THR A 38 13.45 9.41 -0.71
N VAL A 39 12.66 8.48 -1.23
CA VAL A 39 11.63 7.77 -0.47
C VAL A 39 12.23 6.57 0.27
N SER A 40 11.94 6.48 1.55
CA SER A 40 12.32 5.41 2.47
C SER A 40 11.09 4.82 3.16
N TYR A 41 11.26 3.66 3.80
CA TYR A 41 10.18 3.04 4.58
C TYR A 41 9.73 3.88 5.80
N VAL A 42 10.53 4.86 6.22
CA VAL A 42 10.23 5.71 7.39
C VAL A 42 9.45 6.97 6.98
N ASN A 43 9.80 7.59 5.86
CA ASN A 43 9.16 8.82 5.38
C ASN A 43 8.03 8.59 4.36
N ALA A 44 7.90 7.40 3.76
CA ALA A 44 6.78 7.11 2.85
C ALA A 44 5.38 7.40 3.45
N PRO A 45 5.10 7.08 4.73
CA PRO A 45 3.83 7.46 5.36
C PRO A 45 3.63 8.97 5.51
N LEU A 46 4.73 9.72 5.71
CA LEU A 46 4.68 11.18 5.80
C LEU A 46 4.29 11.79 4.45
N PHE A 47 4.88 11.30 3.35
CA PHE A 47 4.52 11.77 2.00
C PHE A 47 3.05 11.50 1.66
N ALA A 48 2.48 10.38 2.13
CA ALA A 48 1.07 10.08 1.99
C ALA A 48 0.20 11.10 2.74
N GLN A 49 0.52 11.39 4.01
CA GLN A 49 -0.21 12.39 4.80
C GLN A 49 -0.16 13.79 4.19
N GLU A 50 1.03 14.24 3.77
CA GLU A 50 1.22 15.58 3.18
C GLU A 50 0.44 15.77 1.88
N ARG A 51 0.25 14.69 1.12
CA ARG A 51 -0.50 14.69 -0.15
C ARG A 51 -1.97 14.32 0.02
N GLY A 52 -2.42 14.02 1.25
CA GLY A 52 -3.80 13.63 1.54
C GLY A 52 -4.19 12.26 0.96
N VAL A 53 -3.23 11.36 0.77
CA VAL A 53 -3.49 10.00 0.29
C VAL A 53 -4.03 9.15 1.43
N GLU A 54 -5.24 8.64 1.28
CA GLU A 54 -5.80 7.66 2.22
C GLU A 54 -5.13 6.31 2.00
N VAL A 55 -4.62 5.69 3.06
CA VAL A 55 -4.00 4.36 2.99
C VAL A 55 -4.82 3.38 3.81
N ARG A 56 -5.14 2.21 3.24
CA ARG A 56 -5.87 1.17 3.92
C ARG A 56 -5.23 -0.19 3.71
N LEU A 57 -4.90 -0.85 4.82
CA LEU A 57 -4.50 -2.25 4.84
C LEU A 57 -5.70 -3.13 5.22
N THR A 58 -6.06 -4.09 4.37
CA THR A 58 -7.08 -5.11 4.63
C THR A 58 -6.43 -6.48 4.60
N THR A 59 -6.76 -7.34 5.57
CA THR A 59 -6.19 -8.69 5.65
C THR A 59 -7.30 -9.74 5.75
N SER A 60 -7.07 -10.91 5.16
CA SER A 60 -7.92 -12.09 5.31
C SER A 60 -7.10 -13.38 5.20
N SER A 61 -7.36 -14.34 6.07
CA SER A 61 -6.70 -15.65 6.01
C SER A 61 -7.17 -16.53 4.85
N GLU A 62 -8.33 -16.21 4.27
CA GLU A 62 -8.91 -16.96 3.16
C GLU A 62 -8.40 -16.38 1.84
N SER A 63 -7.83 -17.25 0.98
CA SER A 63 -7.37 -16.90 -0.35
C SER A 63 -7.84 -17.97 -1.33
N PRO A 64 -8.71 -17.64 -2.30
CA PRO A 64 -9.37 -18.65 -3.14
C PRO A 64 -8.45 -19.27 -4.21
N ASP A 65 -7.53 -18.48 -4.79
CA ASP A 65 -6.81 -18.87 -6.00
C ASP A 65 -5.34 -19.24 -5.76
N HIS A 66 -4.70 -18.60 -4.78
CA HIS A 66 -3.28 -18.81 -4.47
C HIS A 66 -3.06 -18.93 -2.97
N ARG A 67 -1.93 -19.53 -2.58
CA ARG A 67 -1.53 -19.66 -1.17
C ARG A 67 -1.48 -18.31 -0.45
N ASN A 68 -0.98 -17.30 -1.15
CA ASN A 68 -0.91 -15.91 -0.72
C ASN A 68 -1.21 -14.99 -1.90
N VAL A 69 -1.99 -13.93 -1.69
CA VAL A 69 -2.26 -12.88 -2.69
C VAL A 69 -2.07 -11.53 -2.04
N VAL A 70 -1.39 -10.62 -2.74
CA VAL A 70 -1.31 -9.21 -2.36
C VAL A 70 -1.86 -8.39 -3.51
N THR A 71 -2.90 -7.63 -3.24
CA THR A 71 -3.51 -6.69 -4.20
C THR A 71 -3.18 -5.27 -3.74
N VAL A 72 -2.60 -4.48 -4.64
CA VAL A 72 -2.39 -3.04 -4.44
C VAL A 72 -3.28 -2.30 -5.42
N ARG A 73 -4.19 -1.47 -4.90
CA ARG A 73 -5.15 -0.71 -5.71
C ARG A 73 -5.01 0.78 -5.40
N GLY A 74 -4.67 1.56 -6.42
CA GLY A 74 -4.72 3.01 -6.38
C GLY A 74 -6.03 3.52 -6.97
N THR A 75 -6.72 4.41 -6.26
CA THR A 75 -7.90 5.14 -6.78
C THR A 75 -7.51 6.58 -7.03
N LEU A 76 -7.73 7.07 -8.26
CA LEU A 76 -7.43 8.46 -8.62
C LEU A 76 -8.51 9.40 -8.07
N SER A 77 -8.20 10.70 -8.03
CA SER A 77 -9.15 11.72 -7.60
C SER A 77 -10.40 11.82 -8.50
N SER A 78 -10.28 11.36 -9.74
CA SER A 78 -11.34 11.35 -10.75
C SER A 78 -12.31 10.16 -10.66
N GLY A 79 -12.01 9.15 -9.83
CA GLY A 79 -12.66 7.84 -9.86
C GLY A 79 -11.93 6.86 -10.77
#